data_AF-A0A6I7WYL8-F1
#
_entry.id   AF-A0A6I7WYL8-F1
#
_cell.length_a   1.000
_cell.length_b   1.000
_cell.length_c   1.000
_cell.angle_alpha   90.00
_cell.angle_beta   90.00
_cell.angle_gamma   90.00
#
_symmetry.space_group_name_H-M   'P 1'
#
loop_
_entity.id
_entity.type
_entity.pdbx_description
1 polymer ?
#
loop_
_entity_poly.entity_id
_entity_poly.type
_entity_poly.pdbx_seq_one_letter_code
_entity_poly.pdbx_strand_id
1 'polypeptide(L)'
;MRGNFVQRHIGSNKQQIQEMLDELGLDSLEDIIAAAFPDNIVDHEPLELVDAISERAAIIYLRKIRARNKTFTSLIGMGYYDTVMPAVIKRNVLENPSWYTAYTPYQAEVSQGQGQGRLEALLNFQQVIIDLTAMDIANASLLDEATAAAEAMNMSRRISKSSSNNYFVDKLCHPQTIAVLETHATPLGLNIV
;
A
#
# COMPACT_ATOMS: atom_id res chain seq x y z
N MET A 1 20.52 -23.90 9.10
CA MET A 1 19.30 -23.12 8.77
C MET A 1 19.01 -22.00 9.77
N ARG A 2 19.99 -21.53 10.55
CA ARG A 2 19.89 -20.25 11.28
C ARG A 2 20.36 -19.12 10.38
N GLY A 3 19.74 -17.96 10.46
CA GLY A 3 20.19 -16.78 9.71
C GLY A 3 19.98 -15.52 10.51
N ASN A 4 20.83 -14.54 10.21
CA ASN A 4 20.87 -13.27 10.94
C ASN A 4 20.45 -12.13 10.00
N PHE A 5 19.20 -12.17 9.53
CA PHE A 5 18.64 -11.09 8.72
C PHE A 5 18.52 -9.79 9.54
N VAL A 6 18.31 -9.91 10.86
CA VAL A 6 18.25 -8.80 11.80
C VAL A 6 19.46 -7.87 11.65
N GLN A 7 20.68 -8.40 11.54
CA GLN A 7 21.89 -7.59 11.32
C GLN A 7 21.97 -6.88 9.95
N ARG A 8 21.18 -7.29 8.95
CA ARG A 8 21.07 -6.58 7.67
C ARG A 8 19.96 -5.52 7.69
N HIS A 9 18.97 -5.71 8.56
CA HIS A 9 17.82 -4.83 8.69
C HIS A 9 18.10 -3.68 9.66
N ILE A 10 18.69 -3.98 10.82
CA ILE A 10 19.09 -2.98 11.80
C ILE A 10 20.40 -2.33 11.33
N GLY A 11 20.36 -1.01 11.10
CA GLY A 11 21.53 -0.26 10.62
C GLY A 11 22.61 -0.05 11.67
N SER A 12 22.22 0.13 12.94
CA SER A 12 23.16 0.41 14.03
C SER A 12 23.83 -0.87 14.54
N ASN A 13 25.16 -0.83 14.65
CA ASN A 13 25.93 -1.89 15.29
C ASN A 13 26.01 -1.67 16.81
N LYS A 14 26.60 -2.63 17.54
CA LYS A 14 26.70 -2.58 19.02
C LYS A 14 27.42 -1.33 19.55
N GLN A 15 28.49 -0.89 18.88
CA GLN A 15 29.23 0.30 19.29
C GLN A 15 28.37 1.55 19.11
N GLN A 16 27.71 1.69 17.95
CA GLN A 16 26.80 2.82 17.69
C GLN A 16 25.62 2.83 18.66
N ILE A 17 25.10 1.66 19.03
CA ILE A 17 24.05 1.54 20.05
C ILE A 17 24.57 2.06 21.39
N GLN A 18 25.78 1.67 21.82
CA GLN A 18 26.36 2.16 23.05
C GLN A 18 26.59 3.68 23.02
N GLU A 19 27.14 4.22 21.93
CA GLU A 19 27.34 5.67 21.76
C GLU A 19 26.02 6.45 21.88
N MET A 20 24.92 5.91 21.34
CA MET A 20 23.59 6.52 21.49
C MET A 20 23.03 6.40 22.92
N LEU A 21 23.30 5.29 23.62
CA LEU A 21 22.89 5.10 25.01
C LEU A 21 23.63 6.07 25.95
N ASP A 22 24.94 6.21 25.76
CA ASP A 22 25.79 7.11 26.54
C ASP A 22 25.32 8.58 26.39
N GLU A 23 24.97 9.02 25.18
CA GLU A 23 24.43 10.36 24.92
C GLU A 23 23.07 10.60 25.62
N LEU A 24 22.26 9.55 25.77
CA LEU A 24 20.98 9.59 26.47
C LEU A 24 21.14 9.44 28.00
N GLY A 25 22.34 9.10 28.49
CA GLY A 25 22.58 8.80 29.90
C GLY A 25 21.90 7.51 30.37
N LEU A 26 21.77 6.51 29.49
CA LEU A 26 21.15 5.21 29.75
C LEU A 26 22.18 4.08 29.65
N ASP A 27 21.97 2.98 30.36
CA ASP A 27 22.91 1.85 30.38
C ASP A 27 22.52 0.73 29.40
N SER A 28 21.23 0.65 29.03
CA SER A 28 20.68 -0.43 28.22
C SER A 28 19.50 -0.01 27.33
N LEU A 29 19.16 -0.85 26.35
CA LEU A 29 17.97 -0.64 25.51
C LEU A 29 16.68 -0.82 26.33
N GLU A 30 16.71 -1.67 27.35
CA GLU A 30 15.62 -1.90 28.29
C GLU A 30 15.27 -0.61 29.05
N ASP A 31 16.27 0.22 29.39
CA ASP A 31 16.04 1.51 30.05
C ASP A 31 15.25 2.49 29.16
N ILE A 32 15.45 2.44 27.83
CA ILE A 32 14.66 3.24 26.88
C ILE A 32 13.18 2.85 26.96
N ILE A 33 12.88 1.55 27.04
CA ILE A 33 11.49 1.06 27.10
C ILE A 33 10.82 1.55 28.39
N ALA A 34 11.51 1.40 29.52
CA ALA A 34 11.01 1.84 30.83
C ALA A 34 10.80 3.36 30.90
N ALA A 35 11.62 4.15 30.21
CA ALA A 35 11.49 5.60 30.15
C ALA A 35 10.40 6.08 29.18
N ALA A 36 10.20 5.38 28.05
CA ALA A 36 9.31 5.82 26.98
C ALA A 36 7.85 5.37 27.18
N PHE A 37 7.62 4.23 27.84
CA PHE A 37 6.30 3.62 27.95
C PHE A 37 5.88 3.42 29.41
N PRO A 38 4.61 3.71 29.76
CA PRO A 38 4.05 3.28 31.03
C PRO A 38 4.10 1.75 31.16
N ASP A 39 4.60 1.23 32.28
CA ASP A 39 4.78 -0.22 32.49
C ASP A 39 3.47 -1.01 32.37
N ASN A 40 2.33 -0.41 32.71
CA ASN A 40 1.02 -1.08 32.68
C ASN A 40 0.50 -1.39 31.26
N ILE A 41 1.19 -0.94 30.20
CA ILE A 41 0.89 -1.28 28.80
C ILE A 41 2.01 -2.06 28.12
N VAL A 42 3.12 -2.33 28.82
CA VAL A 42 4.24 -3.12 28.29
C VAL A 42 3.89 -4.60 28.43
N ASP A 43 3.99 -5.32 27.32
CA ASP A 43 3.92 -6.78 27.32
C ASP A 43 5.33 -7.32 27.55
N HIS A 44 5.52 -7.99 28.69
CA HIS A 44 6.81 -8.56 29.10
C HIS A 44 6.99 -10.00 28.61
N GLU A 45 5.94 -10.60 28.03
CA GLU A 45 6.04 -11.92 27.44
C GLU A 45 6.60 -11.83 26.01
N PRO A 46 7.55 -12.71 25.62
CA PRO A 46 8.03 -12.75 24.26
C PRO A 46 6.90 -13.18 23.31
N LEU A 47 6.85 -12.57 22.12
CA LEU A 47 5.89 -12.98 21.09
C LEU A 47 6.04 -14.46 20.76
N GLU A 48 4.92 -15.20 20.78
CA GLU A 48 4.86 -16.61 20.37
C GLU A 48 5.00 -16.75 18.85
N LEU A 49 6.24 -16.68 18.36
CA LEU A 49 6.58 -16.78 16.95
C LEU A 49 7.44 -18.01 16.65
N VAL A 50 7.45 -18.41 15.38
CA VAL A 50 8.40 -19.44 14.91
C VAL A 50 9.83 -18.89 14.95
N ASP A 51 10.79 -19.80 15.11
CA ASP A 51 12.21 -19.46 15.08
C ASP A 51 12.60 -18.66 13.83
N ALA A 52 13.44 -17.65 14.04
CA ALA A 52 14.00 -16.87 12.93
C ALA A 52 14.80 -17.77 11.97
N ILE A 53 14.40 -17.75 10.70
CA ILE A 53 15.06 -18.48 9.62
C ILE A 53 15.90 -17.54 8.76
N SER A 54 16.89 -18.09 8.05
CA SER A 54 17.68 -17.29 7.10
C SER A 54 16.84 -16.81 5.92
N GLU A 55 17.27 -15.72 5.27
CA GLU A 55 16.66 -15.21 4.03
C GLU A 55 16.47 -16.32 2.97
N ARG A 56 17.51 -17.14 2.76
CA ARG A 56 17.45 -18.29 1.83
C ARG A 56 16.38 -19.31 2.25
N ALA A 57 16.28 -19.61 3.54
CA ALA A 57 15.27 -20.54 4.05
C ALA A 57 13.86 -19.97 3.91
N ALA A 58 13.66 -18.67 4.17
CA ALA A 58 12.38 -17.98 3.98
C ALA A 58 11.92 -18.02 2.51
N ILE A 59 12.82 -17.72 1.57
CA ILE A 59 12.53 -17.81 0.12
C ILE A 59 12.13 -19.24 -0.28
N ILE A 60 12.85 -20.26 0.19
CA ILE A 60 12.51 -21.66 -0.10
C ILE A 60 11.14 -22.02 0.49
N TYR A 61 10.86 -21.60 1.72
CA TYR A 61 9.59 -21.84 2.39
C TYR A 61 8.43 -21.18 1.64
N LEU A 62 8.53 -19.90 1.30
CA LEU A 62 7.50 -19.18 0.54
C LEU A 62 7.30 -19.76 -0.86
N ARG A 63 8.36 -20.26 -1.52
CA ARG A 63 8.23 -20.97 -2.80
C ARG A 63 7.42 -22.26 -2.68
N LYS A 64 7.54 -23.00 -1.57
CA LYS A 64 6.71 -24.19 -1.30
C LYS A 64 5.25 -23.84 -1.10
N ILE A 65 4.96 -22.71 -0.45
CA ILE A 65 3.58 -22.21 -0.31
C ILE A 65 3.03 -21.81 -1.69
N ARG A 66 3.80 -21.01 -2.45
CA ARG A 66 3.44 -20.59 -3.80
C ARG A 66 3.12 -21.78 -4.72
N ALA A 67 3.86 -22.88 -4.60
CA ALA A 67 3.65 -24.09 -5.41
C ALA A 67 2.27 -24.77 -5.20
N ARG A 68 1.52 -24.39 -4.16
CA ARG A 68 0.14 -24.85 -3.94
C ARG A 68 -0.87 -24.10 -4.80
N ASN A 69 -0.53 -22.89 -5.25
CA ASN A 69 -1.39 -22.10 -6.12
C ASN A 69 -1.38 -22.69 -7.54
N LYS A 70 -2.54 -22.66 -8.20
CA LYS A 70 -2.68 -23.08 -9.60
C LYS A 70 -2.90 -21.84 -10.47
N THR A 71 -2.02 -21.63 -11.44
CA THR A 71 -2.19 -20.58 -12.44
C THR A 71 -3.08 -21.10 -13.56
N PHE A 72 -4.22 -20.45 -13.78
CA PHE A 72 -5.16 -20.76 -14.86
C PHE A 72 -5.19 -19.59 -15.85
N THR A 73 -5.61 -19.88 -17.09
CA THR A 73 -6.15 -18.85 -17.98
C THR A 73 -7.53 -18.46 -17.47
N SER A 74 -7.59 -17.44 -16.63
CA SER A 74 -8.84 -16.98 -16.02
C SER A 74 -9.57 -16.02 -16.94
N LEU A 75 -10.71 -16.45 -17.48
CA LEU A 75 -11.62 -15.62 -18.27
C LEU A 75 -12.86 -15.18 -17.46
N ILE A 76 -12.68 -15.00 -16.15
CA ILE A 76 -13.76 -14.62 -15.22
C ILE A 76 -14.17 -13.16 -15.45
N GLY A 77 -13.22 -12.27 -15.77
CA GLY A 77 -13.46 -10.84 -15.92
C GLY A 77 -13.72 -10.17 -14.58
N MET A 78 -14.87 -9.52 -14.45
CA MET A 78 -15.30 -8.83 -13.21
C MET A 78 -14.30 -7.77 -12.72
N GLY A 79 -13.72 -7.00 -13.64
CA GLY A 79 -12.77 -5.91 -13.31
C GLY A 79 -11.31 -6.34 -13.27
N TYR A 80 -11.01 -7.64 -13.35
CA TYR A 80 -9.64 -8.16 -13.41
C TYR A 80 -9.42 -8.95 -14.69
N TYR A 81 -8.47 -8.49 -15.50
CA TYR A 81 -8.15 -9.07 -16.80
C TYR A 81 -6.65 -9.32 -16.88
N ASP A 82 -6.25 -10.48 -17.39
CA ASP A 82 -4.83 -10.80 -17.55
C ASP A 82 -4.17 -9.84 -18.55
N THR A 83 -2.89 -9.54 -18.34
CA THR A 83 -2.15 -8.57 -19.15
C THR A 83 -0.67 -8.92 -19.24
N VAL A 84 -0.04 -8.55 -20.35
CA VAL A 84 1.39 -8.74 -20.56
C VAL A 84 2.14 -7.55 -19.99
N MET A 85 2.75 -7.70 -18.81
CA MET A 85 3.65 -6.67 -18.26
C MET A 85 4.94 -6.61 -19.09
N PRO A 86 5.26 -5.48 -19.75
CA PRO A 86 6.50 -5.36 -20.51
C PRO A 86 7.72 -5.62 -19.64
N ALA A 87 8.62 -6.50 -20.10
CA ALA A 87 9.77 -6.93 -19.30
C ALA A 87 10.68 -5.78 -18.86
N VAL A 88 10.79 -4.73 -19.70
CA VAL A 88 11.55 -3.52 -19.39
C VAL A 88 10.97 -2.74 -18.20
N ILE A 89 9.63 -2.67 -18.08
CA ILE A 89 8.95 -2.02 -16.95
C ILE A 89 9.09 -2.88 -15.70
N LYS A 90 8.84 -4.18 -15.82
CA LYS A 90 9.00 -5.12 -14.71
C LYS A 90 10.40 -5.01 -14.09
N ARG A 91 11.44 -5.04 -14.92
CA ARG A 91 12.82 -5.08 -14.44
C ARG A 91 13.31 -3.72 -13.91
N ASN A 92 12.98 -2.62 -14.59
CA ASN A 92 13.57 -1.32 -14.30
C ASN A 92 12.72 -0.41 -13.42
N VAL A 93 11.44 -0.76 -13.20
CA VAL A 93 10.51 -0.04 -12.31
C VAL A 93 10.09 -0.92 -11.14
N LEU A 94 9.33 -2.00 -11.39
CA LEU A 94 8.74 -2.82 -10.31
C LEU A 94 9.81 -3.52 -9.44
N GLU A 95 10.86 -4.06 -10.06
CA GLU A 95 11.95 -4.76 -9.36
C GLU A 95 13.13 -3.85 -8.99
N ASN A 96 13.01 -2.54 -9.19
CA ASN A 96 14.08 -1.57 -8.94
C ASN A 96 13.81 -0.74 -7.68
N PRO A 97 14.62 -0.88 -6.61
CA PRO A 97 14.39 -0.15 -5.35
C PRO A 97 14.39 1.35 -5.53
N SER A 98 15.13 1.90 -6.49
CA SER A 98 15.11 3.33 -6.77
C SER A 98 13.71 3.87 -7.08
N TRP A 99 12.76 3.04 -7.54
CA TRP A 99 11.37 3.44 -7.80
C TRP A 99 10.41 3.20 -6.65
N TYR A 100 10.65 2.21 -5.77
CA TYR A 100 9.69 1.80 -4.73
C TYR A 100 10.12 2.09 -3.29
N THR A 101 11.35 2.58 -3.04
CA THR A 101 11.79 2.91 -1.68
C THR A 101 11.46 4.34 -1.25
N ALA A 102 11.28 5.26 -2.20
CA ALA A 102 10.85 6.61 -1.88
C ALA A 102 9.35 6.64 -1.55
N TYR A 103 8.95 7.59 -0.69
CA TYR A 103 7.56 7.79 -0.31
C TYR A 103 6.92 8.95 -1.10
N THR A 104 5.77 9.43 -0.62
CA THR A 104 5.03 10.56 -1.20
C THR A 104 5.97 11.72 -1.55
N PRO A 105 5.85 12.31 -2.76
CA PRO A 105 6.73 13.38 -3.23
C PRO A 105 6.43 14.73 -2.56
N TYR A 106 6.58 14.82 -1.23
CA TYR A 106 6.40 16.07 -0.49
C TYR A 106 7.46 17.13 -0.85
N GLN A 107 8.69 16.69 -1.16
CA GLN A 107 9.76 17.55 -1.66
C GLN A 107 9.85 17.39 -3.18
N ALA A 108 9.23 18.29 -3.92
CA ALA A 108 9.07 18.15 -5.37
C ALA A 108 10.41 18.15 -6.12
N GLU A 109 11.37 18.97 -5.69
CA GLU A 109 12.66 19.19 -6.36
C GLU A 109 13.51 17.92 -6.41
N VAL A 110 13.59 17.20 -5.29
CA VAL A 110 14.32 15.91 -5.19
C VAL A 110 13.49 14.73 -5.70
N SER A 111 12.19 14.92 -5.90
CA SER A 111 11.31 13.91 -6.49
C SER A 111 11.35 13.92 -8.02
N GLN A 112 11.87 15.01 -8.60
CA GLN A 112 12.17 15.17 -10.03
C GLN A 112 13.67 15.01 -10.31
N GLY A 113 14.53 15.62 -9.50
CA GLY A 113 15.98 15.60 -9.63
C GLY A 113 16.61 14.41 -8.90
N GLN A 114 17.32 13.57 -9.65
CA GLN A 114 18.03 12.35 -9.21
C GLN A 114 17.24 11.04 -9.26
N GLY A 115 16.61 10.78 -10.41
CA GLY A 115 16.42 9.39 -10.88
C GLY A 115 15.07 8.76 -10.57
N GLN A 116 14.11 9.52 -10.06
CA GLN A 116 12.78 8.99 -9.77
C GLN A 116 11.69 9.47 -10.71
N GLY A 117 11.79 10.66 -11.33
CA GLY A 117 10.86 11.13 -12.38
C GLY A 117 9.38 10.90 -12.09
N ARG A 118 9.00 10.73 -10.81
CA ARG A 118 7.76 10.02 -10.45
C ARG A 118 6.57 10.94 -10.58
N LEU A 119 6.79 12.22 -10.31
CA LEU A 119 5.82 13.27 -10.55
C LEU A 119 5.54 13.41 -12.06
N GLU A 120 6.55 13.29 -12.92
CA GLU A 120 6.35 13.26 -14.38
C GLU A 120 5.57 12.00 -14.80
N ALA A 121 5.93 10.83 -14.28
CA ALA A 121 5.19 9.60 -14.55
C ALA A 121 3.72 9.66 -14.09
N LEU A 122 3.45 10.29 -12.94
CA LEU A 122 2.08 10.53 -12.44
C LEU A 122 1.34 11.55 -13.32
N LEU A 123 2.01 12.58 -13.84
CA LEU A 123 1.41 13.50 -14.79
C LEU A 123 1.07 12.80 -16.10
N ASN A 124 1.93 11.91 -16.59
CA ASN A 124 1.65 11.07 -17.75
C ASN A 124 0.45 10.14 -17.48
N PHE A 125 0.34 9.57 -16.28
CA PHE A 125 -0.83 8.79 -15.87
C PHE A 125 -2.11 9.66 -15.94
N GLN A 126 -2.09 10.86 -15.37
CA GLN A 126 -3.22 11.78 -15.42
C GLN A 126 -3.62 12.10 -16.87
N GLN A 127 -2.64 12.39 -17.73
CA GLN A 127 -2.89 12.69 -19.13
C GLN A 127 -3.51 11.51 -19.87
N VAL A 128 -3.01 10.29 -19.66
CA VAL A 128 -3.60 9.07 -20.26
C VAL A 128 -5.06 8.90 -19.84
N ILE A 129 -5.38 9.14 -18.57
CA ILE A 129 -6.78 9.06 -18.10
C ILE A 129 -7.64 10.18 -18.71
N ILE A 130 -7.13 11.41 -18.78
CA ILE A 130 -7.82 12.54 -19.43
C ILE A 130 -8.12 12.22 -20.89
N ASP A 131 -7.13 11.76 -21.65
CA ASP A 131 -7.27 11.45 -23.07
C ASP A 131 -8.25 10.29 -23.31
N LEU A 132 -8.21 9.25 -22.47
CA LEU A 132 -9.09 8.07 -22.62
C LEU A 132 -10.53 8.31 -22.16
N THR A 133 -10.73 9.16 -21.14
CA THR A 133 -12.06 9.44 -20.59
C THR A 133 -12.71 10.69 -21.17
N ALA A 134 -11.93 11.53 -21.86
CA ALA A 134 -12.31 12.85 -22.33
C ALA A 134 -12.83 13.78 -21.22
N MET A 135 -12.38 13.58 -19.98
CA MET A 135 -12.70 14.44 -18.83
C MET A 135 -11.63 15.51 -18.66
N ASP A 136 -12.01 16.67 -18.12
CA ASP A 136 -11.11 17.82 -18.01
C ASP A 136 -9.93 17.62 -17.04
N ILE A 137 -10.11 16.78 -16.01
CA ILE A 137 -9.12 16.55 -14.96
C ILE A 137 -9.12 15.09 -14.49
N ALA A 138 -7.94 14.62 -14.07
CA ALA A 138 -7.75 13.34 -13.40
C ALA A 138 -6.80 13.50 -12.20
N ASN A 139 -6.98 12.68 -11.16
CA ASN A 139 -6.07 12.62 -10.04
C ASN A 139 -4.91 11.63 -10.30
N ALA A 140 -4.00 11.51 -9.34
CA ALA A 140 -2.82 10.65 -9.43
C ALA A 140 -3.06 9.21 -8.92
N SER A 141 -4.26 8.64 -9.15
CA SER A 141 -4.78 7.34 -8.70
C SER A 141 -5.63 7.32 -7.41
N LEU A 142 -6.40 6.23 -7.26
CA LEU A 142 -7.11 5.80 -6.04
C LEU A 142 -6.79 4.31 -5.79
N LEU A 143 -7.38 3.72 -4.74
CA LEU A 143 -7.05 2.36 -4.29
C LEU A 143 -7.48 1.27 -5.29
N ASP A 144 -8.76 1.28 -5.69
CA ASP A 144 -9.34 0.35 -6.66
C ASP A 144 -10.60 0.94 -7.32
N GLU A 145 -11.20 0.20 -8.27
CA GLU A 145 -12.43 0.62 -8.97
C GLU A 145 -13.61 0.88 -8.02
N ALA A 146 -13.83 -0.03 -7.06
CA ALA A 146 -14.99 -0.02 -6.20
C ALA A 146 -14.99 1.17 -5.23
N THR A 147 -13.82 1.45 -4.64
CA THR A 147 -13.59 2.61 -3.77
C THR A 147 -13.57 3.92 -4.57
N ALA A 148 -13.07 3.91 -5.82
CA ALA A 148 -13.19 5.06 -6.72
C ALA A 148 -14.66 5.40 -7.04
N ALA A 149 -15.51 4.39 -7.26
CA ALA A 149 -16.94 4.58 -7.44
C ALA A 149 -17.60 5.16 -6.18
N ALA A 150 -17.20 4.70 -4.99
CA ALA A 150 -17.68 5.27 -3.73
C ALA A 150 -17.25 6.73 -3.53
N GLU A 151 -16.03 7.11 -3.91
CA GLU A 151 -15.61 8.51 -3.91
C GLU A 151 -16.39 9.36 -4.92
N ALA A 152 -16.73 8.80 -6.09
CA ALA A 152 -17.62 9.46 -7.05
C ALA A 152 -19.03 9.68 -6.50
N MET A 153 -19.58 8.70 -5.76
CA MET A 153 -20.84 8.85 -5.03
C MET A 153 -20.74 9.97 -3.98
N ASN A 154 -19.68 9.99 -3.17
CA ASN A 154 -19.45 11.02 -2.17
C ASN A 154 -19.33 12.42 -2.77
N MET A 155 -18.55 12.55 -3.86
CA MET A 155 -18.40 13.79 -4.59
C MET A 155 -19.75 14.26 -5.16
N SER A 156 -20.51 13.36 -5.78
CA SER A 156 -21.84 13.65 -6.33
C SER A 156 -22.80 14.14 -5.25
N ARG A 157 -22.82 13.47 -4.09
CA ARG A 157 -23.63 13.90 -2.94
C ARG A 157 -23.24 15.29 -2.45
N ARG A 158 -21.94 15.58 -2.36
CA ARG A 158 -21.43 16.86 -1.86
C ARG A 158 -21.78 18.05 -2.75
N ILE A 159 -21.82 17.86 -4.07
CA ILE A 159 -22.13 18.92 -5.03
C ILE A 159 -23.64 19.01 -5.36
N SER A 160 -24.40 17.96 -5.06
CA SER A 160 -25.83 17.91 -5.35
C SER A 160 -26.62 18.94 -4.54
N LYS A 161 -27.54 19.64 -5.21
CA LYS A 161 -28.52 20.53 -4.56
C LYS A 161 -29.81 19.79 -4.18
N SER A 162 -29.95 18.52 -4.55
CA SER A 162 -31.14 17.71 -4.27
C SER A 162 -31.14 17.23 -2.83
N SER A 163 -32.32 17.21 -2.21
CA SER A 163 -32.54 16.59 -0.89
C SER A 163 -32.69 15.07 -0.95
N SER A 164 -32.74 14.46 -2.15
CA SER A 164 -32.83 13.01 -2.31
C SER A 164 -31.65 12.30 -1.65
N ASN A 165 -31.95 11.21 -0.94
CA ASN A 165 -30.93 10.31 -0.41
C ASN A 165 -30.75 9.07 -1.29
N ASN A 166 -31.43 8.98 -2.43
CA ASN A 166 -31.30 7.84 -3.34
C ASN A 166 -30.11 8.06 -4.28
N TYR A 167 -29.28 7.04 -4.43
CA TYR A 167 -28.17 6.98 -5.38
C TYR A 167 -28.36 5.76 -6.28
N PHE A 168 -28.51 6.00 -7.59
CA PHE A 168 -28.78 4.94 -8.54
C PHE A 168 -27.50 4.19 -8.92
N VAL A 169 -27.55 2.86 -8.91
CA VAL A 169 -26.46 2.00 -9.38
C VAL A 169 -27.01 0.97 -10.34
N ASP A 170 -26.45 0.90 -11.55
CA ASP A 170 -26.86 -0.11 -12.51
C ASP A 170 -26.51 -1.50 -11.99
N LYS A 171 -27.49 -2.42 -12.00
CA LYS A 171 -27.30 -3.83 -11.64
C LYS A 171 -26.25 -4.55 -12.49
N LEU A 172 -25.85 -3.99 -13.63
CA LEU A 172 -24.80 -4.51 -14.50
C LEU A 172 -23.38 -4.08 -14.08
N CYS A 173 -23.24 -3.22 -13.07
CA CYS A 173 -21.96 -2.95 -12.44
C CYS A 173 -21.39 -4.24 -11.81
N HIS A 174 -20.08 -4.26 -11.58
CA HIS A 174 -19.46 -5.40 -10.93
C HIS A 174 -20.00 -5.59 -9.50
N PRO A 175 -20.28 -6.83 -9.07
CA PRO A 175 -20.94 -7.08 -7.80
C PRO A 175 -20.13 -6.58 -6.59
N GLN A 176 -18.80 -6.63 -6.67
CA GLN A 176 -17.94 -6.05 -5.63
C GLN A 176 -18.02 -4.52 -5.58
N THR A 177 -18.22 -3.86 -6.72
CA THR A 177 -18.41 -2.40 -6.78
C THR A 177 -19.73 -2.00 -6.12
N ILE A 178 -20.82 -2.75 -6.39
CA ILE A 178 -22.12 -2.54 -5.74
C ILE A 178 -22.01 -2.74 -4.23
N ALA A 179 -21.37 -3.82 -3.77
CA ALA A 179 -21.22 -4.11 -2.35
C ALA A 179 -20.42 -3.03 -1.58
N VAL A 180 -19.37 -2.47 -2.20
CA VAL A 180 -18.61 -1.36 -1.60
C VAL A 180 -19.44 -0.08 -1.57
N LEU A 181 -20.20 0.22 -2.64
CA LEU A 181 -21.12 1.35 -2.67
C LEU A 181 -22.17 1.26 -1.55
N GLU A 182 -22.80 0.11 -1.36
CA GLU A 182 -23.76 -0.13 -0.27
C GLU A 182 -23.13 0.09 1.12
N THR A 183 -21.91 -0.42 1.31
CA THR A 183 -21.16 -0.27 2.56
C THR A 183 -20.87 1.21 2.86
N HIS A 184 -20.44 1.97 1.86
CA HIS A 184 -20.15 3.39 2.01
C HIS A 184 -21.41 4.27 2.10
N ALA A 185 -22.52 3.85 1.47
CA ALA A 185 -23.80 4.56 1.51
C ALA A 185 -24.45 4.51 2.90
N THR A 186 -24.30 3.38 3.60
CA THR A 186 -24.92 3.12 4.91
C THR A 186 -24.64 4.20 5.97
N PRO A 187 -23.38 4.56 6.29
CA PRO A 187 -23.10 5.60 7.29
C PRO A 187 -23.53 7.01 6.85
N LEU A 188 -23.77 7.22 5.56
CA LEU A 188 -24.21 8.50 4.99
C LEU A 188 -25.74 8.61 4.90
N GLY A 189 -26.47 7.54 5.23
CA GLY A 189 -27.93 7.48 5.09
C GLY A 189 -28.41 7.55 3.63
N LEU A 190 -27.57 7.10 2.69
CA LEU A 190 -27.94 7.00 1.27
C LEU A 190 -28.58 5.64 0.99
N ASN A 191 -29.59 5.63 0.12
CA ASN A 191 -30.23 4.42 -0.38
C ASN A 191 -29.66 4.10 -1.78
N ILE A 192 -29.03 2.95 -1.93
CA ILE A 192 -28.68 2.42 -3.25
C ILE A 192 -29.95 1.89 -3.90
N VAL A 193 -30.26 2.34 -5.13
CA VAL A 193 -31.45 1.95 -5.90
C VAL A 193 -31.11 1.50 -7.32
#